data_AF-A0A6A6KJ55-F1
#
_entry.id   AF-A0A6A6KJ55-F1
#
_cell.length_a   1.000
_cell.length_b   1.000
_cell.length_c   1.000
_cell.angle_alpha   90.00
_cell.angle_beta   90.00
_cell.angle_gamma   90.00
#
_symmetry.space_group_name_H-M   'P 1'
#
loop_
_entity.id
_entity.type
_entity.pdbx_description
1 polymer ?
#
loop_
_entity_poly.entity_id
_entity_poly.type
_entity_poly.pdbx_seq_one_letter_code
_entity_poly.pdbx_strand_id
1 'polypeptide(L)'
;MQLSAVVFILLLLSSAATLSNAHNITRLLAKHPAFSTFNHYLTITHLAAEINRRTTITVCAVDNAAMSELLSKHPSIHTIKNILSLHVLLDYFGAKKLHQITNGTALAATMFQATGSAPGSAGFVNITDMKGGKVALGPEDNGGSLDVYFVKSLEEVPYNISVIQISKLIVLDYTNGDYGLEDNLDGGLTVFCPLDDPFKAFLPRFKNLTAAGKTSFLEFFGVPVYQSLSTLKSNNGLMNTLATDGANKFDFTVQNDGEDVTLKTKSTTAKITGTLIDEQPVAVYTINKVLLPKELFKAEAPTPAPAHAQRKPQMHQNPVRVRTCLQHHQTHQQMHQLTTQLIKQLMKMLV
;
A
#
# COMPACT_ATOMS: atom_id res chain seq x y z
N MET A 1 -51.60 -9.15 -30.17
CA MET A 1 -50.14 -8.93 -30.39
C MET A 1 -49.59 -7.70 -29.66
N GLN A 2 -50.38 -6.63 -29.43
CA GLN A 2 -49.87 -5.42 -28.74
C GLN A 2 -49.63 -5.57 -27.23
N LEU A 3 -50.28 -6.51 -26.54
CA LEU A 3 -50.10 -6.71 -25.10
C LEU A 3 -48.75 -7.36 -24.74
N SER A 4 -48.16 -8.15 -25.65
CA SER A 4 -46.88 -8.85 -25.44
C SER A 4 -45.68 -7.90 -25.56
N ALA A 5 -45.76 -6.89 -26.43
CA ALA A 5 -44.71 -5.90 -26.60
C ALA A 5 -44.56 -4.98 -25.38
N VAL A 6 -45.66 -4.62 -24.72
CA VAL A 6 -45.65 -3.78 -23.51
C VAL A 6 -45.04 -4.51 -22.32
N VAL A 7 -45.31 -5.82 -22.18
CA VAL A 7 -44.70 -6.66 -21.14
C VAL A 7 -43.20 -6.84 -21.38
N PHE A 8 -42.77 -7.00 -22.63
CA PHE A 8 -41.34 -7.06 -22.99
C PHE A 8 -40.60 -5.73 -22.75
N ILE A 9 -41.24 -4.59 -23.02
CA ILE A 9 -40.67 -3.25 -22.76
C ILE A 9 -40.59 -2.98 -21.25
N LEU A 10 -41.56 -3.42 -20.45
CA LEU A 10 -41.51 -3.35 -18.97
C LEU A 10 -40.45 -4.30 -18.36
N LEU A 11 -40.21 -5.46 -18.98
CA LEU A 11 -39.10 -6.38 -18.61
C LEU A 11 -37.72 -5.84 -19.01
N LEU A 12 -37.63 -5.08 -20.11
CA LEU A 12 -36.38 -4.42 -20.53
C LEU A 12 -36.07 -3.16 -19.70
N LEU A 13 -37.09 -2.44 -19.20
CA LEU A 13 -36.91 -1.32 -18.26
C LEU A 13 -36.66 -1.75 -16.80
N SER A 14 -36.85 -3.03 -16.47
CA SER A 14 -36.44 -3.62 -15.18
C SER A 14 -35.01 -4.16 -15.20
N SER A 15 -34.25 -3.92 -16.27
CA SER A 15 -32.80 -3.70 -16.20
C SER A 15 -32.54 -2.41 -15.42
N ALA A 16 -32.96 -2.38 -14.16
CA ALA A 16 -32.79 -1.28 -13.25
C ALA A 16 -31.31 -0.90 -13.30
N ALA A 17 -31.05 0.37 -13.61
CA ALA A 17 -29.78 0.98 -13.31
C ALA A 17 -29.43 0.58 -11.87
N THR A 18 -28.48 -0.34 -11.70
CA THR A 18 -27.90 -0.61 -10.40
C THR A 18 -27.23 0.70 -10.03
N LEU A 19 -27.90 1.53 -9.24
CA LEU A 19 -27.27 2.54 -8.44
C LEU A 19 -26.22 1.78 -7.64
N SER A 20 -24.97 1.79 -8.10
CA SER A 20 -23.87 1.28 -7.30
C SER A 20 -23.87 2.18 -6.06
N ASN A 21 -24.44 1.72 -4.97
CA ASN A 21 -24.25 2.35 -3.69
C ASN A 21 -22.75 2.27 -3.44
N ALA A 22 -22.04 3.37 -3.69
CA ALA A 22 -20.63 3.47 -3.39
C ALA A 22 -20.50 3.22 -1.89
N HIS A 23 -19.96 2.07 -1.52
CA HIS A 23 -19.78 1.74 -0.13
C HIS A 23 -18.62 2.58 0.43
N ASN A 24 -18.62 2.78 1.73
CA ASN A 24 -17.49 3.41 2.41
C ASN A 24 -17.10 2.60 3.63
N ILE A 25 -15.99 1.85 3.52
CA ILE A 25 -15.51 0.94 4.55
C ILE A 25 -15.32 1.64 5.90
N THR A 26 -14.85 2.88 5.91
CA THR A 26 -14.60 3.58 7.17
C THR A 26 -15.89 3.98 7.87
N ARG A 27 -16.95 4.27 7.11
CA ARG A 27 -18.30 4.52 7.65
C ARG A 27 -18.97 3.24 8.13
N LEU A 28 -18.78 2.13 7.40
CA LEU A 28 -19.29 0.82 7.81
C LEU A 28 -18.67 0.40 9.15
N LEU A 29 -17.34 0.45 9.26
CA LEU A 29 -16.62 0.09 10.49
C LEU A 29 -16.83 1.10 11.64
N ALA A 30 -17.15 2.36 11.36
CA ALA A 30 -17.43 3.35 12.41
C ALA A 30 -18.64 2.99 13.31
N LYS A 31 -19.55 2.13 12.83
CA LYS A 31 -20.66 1.59 13.61
C LYS A 31 -20.22 0.57 14.66
N HIS A 32 -18.97 0.09 14.58
CA HIS A 32 -18.43 -1.02 15.38
C HIS A 32 -17.19 -0.56 16.17
N PRO A 33 -17.34 0.02 17.39
CA PRO A 33 -16.23 0.60 18.14
C PRO A 33 -15.09 -0.37 18.49
N ALA A 34 -15.37 -1.67 18.55
CA ALA A 34 -14.38 -2.73 18.78
C ALA A 34 -13.36 -2.88 17.63
N PHE A 35 -13.57 -2.21 16.50
CA PHE A 35 -12.71 -2.26 15.30
C PHE A 35 -12.12 -0.88 14.95
N SER A 36 -12.17 0.07 15.90
CA SER A 36 -11.71 1.44 15.68
C SER A 36 -10.23 1.54 15.31
N THR A 37 -9.37 0.69 15.89
CA THR A 37 -7.94 0.65 15.56
C THR A 37 -7.72 0.14 14.14
N PHE A 38 -8.40 -0.94 13.74
CA PHE A 38 -8.33 -1.46 12.37
C PHE A 38 -8.80 -0.39 11.36
N ASN A 39 -9.93 0.27 11.64
CA ASN A 39 -10.46 1.35 10.81
C ASN A 39 -9.51 2.57 10.70
N HIS A 40 -8.85 2.92 11.81
CA HIS A 40 -7.83 3.96 11.83
C HIS A 40 -6.68 3.63 10.87
N TYR A 41 -6.13 2.42 10.96
CA TYR A 41 -5.01 2.00 10.10
C TYR A 41 -5.40 1.85 8.63
N LEU A 42 -6.62 1.40 8.31
CA LEU A 42 -7.12 1.47 6.93
C LEU A 42 -7.11 2.91 6.38
N THR A 43 -7.38 3.90 7.23
CA THR A 43 -7.43 5.31 6.84
C THR A 43 -6.04 5.88 6.63
N ILE A 44 -5.14 5.73 7.60
CA ILE A 44 -3.80 6.35 7.54
C ILE A 44 -2.85 5.67 6.55
N THR A 45 -3.09 4.39 6.21
CA THR A 45 -2.37 3.68 5.13
C THR A 45 -2.94 3.98 3.74
N HIS A 46 -4.05 4.74 3.67
CA HIS A 46 -4.84 5.00 2.48
C HIS A 46 -5.51 3.78 1.83
N LEU A 47 -5.40 2.58 2.43
CA LEU A 47 -6.04 1.37 1.92
C LEU A 47 -7.56 1.50 1.87
N ALA A 48 -8.17 2.26 2.78
CA ALA A 48 -9.60 2.56 2.75
C ALA A 48 -10.06 3.19 1.43
N ALA A 49 -9.25 4.08 0.84
CA ALA A 49 -9.59 4.71 -0.44
C ALA A 49 -9.52 3.72 -1.61
N GLU A 50 -8.62 2.75 -1.53
CA GLU A 50 -8.49 1.69 -2.53
C GLU A 50 -9.65 0.68 -2.43
N ILE A 51 -10.02 0.27 -1.20
CA ILE A 51 -11.19 -0.58 -0.93
C ILE A 51 -12.46 0.05 -1.51
N ASN A 52 -12.70 1.32 -1.19
CA ASN A 52 -13.92 2.04 -1.59
C ASN A 52 -14.06 2.24 -3.11
N ARG A 53 -13.01 2.00 -3.89
CA ARG A 53 -13.04 2.08 -5.37
C ARG A 53 -13.35 0.74 -6.02
N ARG A 54 -13.40 -0.33 -5.26
CA ARG A 54 -13.67 -1.68 -5.76
C ARG A 54 -15.12 -2.04 -5.52
N THR A 55 -15.59 -3.05 -6.24
CA THR A 55 -16.86 -3.73 -5.99
C THR A 55 -16.56 -5.22 -5.97
N THR A 56 -17.43 -6.02 -5.34
CA THR A 56 -17.19 -7.45 -5.11
C THR A 56 -15.96 -7.69 -4.23
N ILE A 57 -16.01 -7.18 -2.99
CA ILE A 57 -14.87 -7.22 -2.06
C ILE A 57 -15.29 -7.71 -0.68
N THR A 58 -14.39 -8.38 0.03
CA THR A 58 -14.59 -8.76 1.44
C THR A 58 -13.47 -8.22 2.31
N VAL A 59 -13.85 -7.52 3.37
CA VAL A 59 -12.92 -7.00 4.38
C VAL A 59 -12.98 -7.89 5.61
N CYS A 60 -11.91 -8.62 5.87
CA CYS A 60 -11.73 -9.46 7.05
C CYS A 60 -11.22 -8.59 8.20
N ALA A 61 -12.13 -8.01 8.96
CA ALA A 61 -11.83 -7.10 10.06
C ALA A 61 -11.35 -7.87 11.31
N VAL A 62 -10.31 -7.35 11.96
CA VAL A 62 -9.82 -7.81 13.27
C VAL A 62 -10.15 -6.77 14.34
N ASP A 63 -10.40 -7.24 15.57
CA ASP A 63 -10.73 -6.35 16.67
C ASP A 63 -9.51 -5.57 17.21
N ASN A 64 -9.77 -4.67 18.13
CA ASN A 64 -8.73 -3.83 18.74
C ASN A 64 -7.70 -4.64 19.54
N ALA A 65 -8.05 -5.82 20.07
CA ALA A 65 -7.11 -6.66 20.82
C ALA A 65 -6.08 -7.29 19.86
N ALA A 66 -6.56 -7.91 18.78
CA ALA A 66 -5.69 -8.46 17.73
C ALA A 66 -4.83 -7.37 17.06
N MET A 67 -5.39 -6.16 16.83
CA MET A 67 -4.60 -5.03 16.35
C MET A 67 -3.53 -4.60 17.36
N SER A 68 -3.82 -4.63 18.66
CA SER A 68 -2.83 -4.28 19.69
C SER A 68 -1.63 -5.22 19.68
N GLU A 69 -1.83 -6.52 19.43
CA GLU A 69 -0.76 -7.51 19.31
C GLU A 69 0.14 -7.27 18.09
N LEU A 70 -0.42 -6.78 16.98
CA LEU A 70 0.39 -6.35 15.84
C LEU A 70 1.23 -5.12 16.17
N LEU A 71 0.60 -4.12 16.78
CA LEU A 71 1.24 -2.82 17.02
C LEU A 71 2.31 -2.87 18.11
N SER A 72 2.22 -3.83 19.05
CA SER A 72 3.27 -4.04 20.05
C SER A 72 4.59 -4.51 19.45
N LYS A 73 4.59 -5.01 18.21
CA LYS A 73 5.79 -5.40 17.47
C LYS A 73 6.43 -4.22 16.72
N HIS A 74 5.88 -3.02 16.86
CA HIS A 74 6.35 -1.80 16.21
C HIS A 74 6.58 -1.92 14.68
N PRO A 75 5.64 -2.53 13.92
CA PRO A 75 5.79 -2.66 12.48
C PRO A 75 5.80 -1.29 11.79
N SER A 76 6.48 -1.20 10.64
CA SER A 76 6.43 0.00 9.81
C SER A 76 5.01 0.25 9.30
N ILE A 77 4.67 1.50 8.97
CA ILE A 77 3.35 1.81 8.39
C ILE A 77 3.09 1.04 7.08
N HIS A 78 4.18 0.69 6.37
CA HIS A 78 4.13 -0.10 5.15
C HIS A 78 3.82 -1.57 5.46
N THR A 79 4.51 -2.17 6.43
CA THR A 79 4.19 -3.51 6.94
C THR A 79 2.73 -3.61 7.35
N ILE A 80 2.23 -2.61 8.08
CA ILE A 80 0.81 -2.54 8.46
C ILE A 80 -0.08 -2.51 7.21
N LYS A 81 0.23 -1.67 6.21
CA LYS A 81 -0.54 -1.64 4.95
C LYS A 81 -0.57 -3.00 4.26
N ASN A 82 0.55 -3.72 4.20
CA ASN A 82 0.64 -5.03 3.55
C ASN A 82 -0.19 -6.08 4.29
N ILE A 83 -0.04 -6.14 5.62
CA ILE A 83 -0.85 -7.03 6.47
C ILE A 83 -2.33 -6.72 6.27
N LEU A 84 -2.74 -5.46 6.34
CA LEU A 84 -4.14 -5.09 6.13
C LEU A 84 -4.62 -5.39 4.70
N SER A 85 -3.75 -5.30 3.70
CA SER A 85 -4.09 -5.65 2.31
C SER A 85 -4.32 -7.15 2.14
N LEU A 86 -3.64 -8.00 2.93
CA LEU A 86 -3.90 -9.44 2.97
C LEU A 86 -5.27 -9.77 3.58
N HIS A 87 -5.80 -8.88 4.41
CA HIS A 87 -7.13 -9.02 5.03
C HIS A 87 -8.28 -8.58 4.10
N VAL A 88 -8.00 -8.19 2.87
CA VAL A 88 -9.01 -7.71 1.93
C VAL A 88 -9.07 -8.64 0.72
N LEU A 89 -10.11 -9.47 0.64
CA LEU A 89 -10.31 -10.42 -0.45
C LEU A 89 -10.99 -9.73 -1.65
N LEU A 90 -10.53 -10.05 -2.86
CA LEU A 90 -11.03 -9.50 -4.13
C LEU A 90 -12.26 -10.25 -4.69
N ASP A 91 -12.91 -11.06 -3.86
CA ASP A 91 -14.19 -11.70 -4.14
C ASP A 91 -15.11 -11.48 -2.94
N TYR A 92 -16.42 -11.59 -3.16
CA TYR A 92 -17.45 -11.41 -2.16
C TYR A 92 -17.72 -12.71 -1.40
N PHE A 93 -17.39 -12.72 -0.12
CA PHE A 93 -17.70 -13.75 0.87
C PHE A 93 -18.54 -13.17 2.02
N GLY A 94 -19.85 -13.37 1.94
CA GLY A 94 -20.77 -13.17 3.07
C GLY A 94 -20.87 -14.43 3.94
N ALA A 95 -21.49 -14.31 5.12
CA ALA A 95 -21.62 -15.41 6.08
C ALA A 95 -22.23 -16.68 5.44
N LYS A 96 -23.25 -16.53 4.60
CA LYS A 96 -23.88 -17.65 3.90
C LYS A 96 -22.93 -18.35 2.92
N LYS A 97 -22.18 -17.58 2.13
CA LYS A 97 -21.21 -18.13 1.15
C LYS A 97 -20.10 -18.88 1.86
N LEU A 98 -19.62 -18.36 3.00
CA LEU A 98 -18.57 -18.97 3.81
C LEU A 98 -18.96 -20.37 4.34
N HIS A 99 -20.22 -20.58 4.74
CA HIS A 99 -20.74 -21.89 5.20
C HIS A 99 -21.30 -22.77 4.06
N GLN A 100 -21.16 -22.33 2.82
CA GLN A 100 -21.69 -23.03 1.63
C GLN A 100 -20.63 -23.07 0.53
N ILE A 101 -19.35 -23.10 0.92
CA ILE A 101 -18.24 -23.17 -0.02
C ILE A 101 -18.34 -24.51 -0.76
N THR A 102 -18.41 -24.44 -2.08
CA THR A 102 -18.44 -25.63 -2.95
C THR A 102 -17.13 -26.40 -2.79
N ASN A 103 -17.20 -27.71 -2.63
CA ASN A 103 -16.05 -28.59 -2.33
C ASN A 103 -15.37 -28.32 -0.97
N GLY A 104 -15.97 -27.49 -0.10
CA GLY A 104 -15.50 -27.24 1.26
C GLY A 104 -14.29 -26.31 1.38
N THR A 105 -13.65 -25.92 0.28
CA THR A 105 -12.49 -25.01 0.27
C THR A 105 -12.55 -24.05 -0.93
N ALA A 106 -12.07 -22.82 -0.74
CA ALA A 106 -11.97 -21.79 -1.76
C ALA A 106 -10.67 -21.00 -1.60
N LEU A 107 -10.04 -20.69 -2.74
CA LEU A 107 -8.86 -19.84 -2.80
C LEU A 107 -9.27 -18.42 -3.23
N ALA A 108 -8.91 -17.42 -2.43
CA ALA A 108 -9.26 -16.02 -2.68
C ALA A 108 -8.01 -15.17 -2.88
N ALA A 109 -7.96 -14.44 -4.00
CA ALA A 109 -6.94 -13.40 -4.20
C ALA A 109 -7.21 -12.21 -3.28
N THR A 110 -6.16 -11.59 -2.74
CA THR A 110 -6.29 -10.41 -1.87
C THR A 110 -5.81 -9.13 -2.53
N MET A 111 -6.11 -8.00 -1.92
CA MET A 111 -5.50 -6.72 -2.29
C MET A 111 -3.98 -6.79 -2.25
N PHE A 112 -3.39 -7.55 -1.33
CA PHE A 112 -1.95 -7.75 -1.28
C PHE A 112 -1.44 -8.46 -2.55
N GLN A 113 -2.11 -9.51 -3.03
CA GLN A 113 -1.77 -10.12 -4.31
C GLN A 113 -1.86 -9.11 -5.48
N ALA A 114 -2.92 -8.29 -5.50
CA ALA A 114 -3.12 -7.31 -6.56
C ALA A 114 -2.11 -6.16 -6.58
N THR A 115 -1.32 -5.97 -5.52
CA THR A 115 -0.19 -5.02 -5.55
C THR A 115 0.95 -5.49 -6.45
N GLY A 116 1.06 -6.80 -6.68
CA GLY A 116 2.22 -7.43 -7.31
C GLY A 116 3.44 -7.57 -6.37
N SER A 117 3.33 -7.12 -5.12
CA SER A 117 4.38 -7.23 -4.10
C SER A 117 4.45 -8.60 -3.43
N ALA A 118 3.37 -9.39 -3.53
CA ALA A 118 3.30 -10.71 -2.93
C ALA A 118 4.20 -11.71 -3.70
N PRO A 119 5.19 -12.35 -3.05
CA PRO A 119 5.98 -13.39 -3.70
C PRO A 119 5.10 -14.59 -4.05
N GLY A 120 5.07 -15.01 -5.31
CA GLY A 120 4.33 -16.20 -5.74
C GLY A 120 2.83 -16.15 -5.36
N SER A 121 2.42 -17.09 -4.51
CA SER A 121 1.04 -17.24 -4.01
C SER A 121 0.82 -16.67 -2.61
N ALA A 122 1.79 -15.94 -2.05
CA ALA A 122 1.72 -15.42 -0.68
C ALA A 122 0.59 -14.40 -0.43
N GLY A 123 0.01 -13.85 -1.51
CA GLY A 123 -1.13 -12.94 -1.43
C GLY A 123 -2.49 -13.64 -1.57
N PHE A 124 -2.54 -14.96 -1.67
CA PHE A 124 -3.79 -15.72 -1.67
C PHE A 124 -4.14 -16.21 -0.27
N VAL A 125 -5.44 -16.24 0.02
CA VAL A 125 -5.99 -16.75 1.28
C VAL A 125 -6.87 -17.94 0.97
N ASN A 126 -6.57 -19.06 1.61
CA ASN A 126 -7.40 -20.25 1.59
C ASN A 126 -8.50 -20.10 2.65
N ILE A 127 -9.73 -20.45 2.26
CA ILE A 127 -10.93 -20.37 3.08
C ILE A 127 -11.57 -21.76 3.05
N THR A 128 -11.68 -22.39 4.21
CA THR A 128 -12.20 -23.76 4.33
C THR A 128 -13.39 -23.80 5.26
N ASP A 129 -14.50 -24.32 4.76
CA ASP A 129 -15.68 -24.66 5.56
C ASP A 129 -15.44 -26.00 6.26
N MET A 130 -15.18 -25.93 7.56
CA MET A 130 -14.84 -27.08 8.38
C MET A 130 -16.09 -27.78 8.91
N LYS A 131 -15.93 -29.08 9.20
CA LYS A 131 -16.95 -29.84 9.94
C LYS A 131 -17.27 -29.16 11.27
N GLY A 132 -18.55 -29.05 11.58
CA GLY A 132 -19.03 -28.38 12.81
C GLY A 132 -19.40 -26.91 12.63
N GLY A 133 -19.55 -26.42 11.39
CA GLY A 133 -20.04 -25.08 11.09
C GLY A 133 -19.04 -23.97 11.40
N LYS A 134 -17.74 -24.30 11.44
CA LYS A 134 -16.65 -23.33 11.58
C LYS A 134 -16.06 -23.07 10.21
N VAL A 135 -15.68 -21.83 9.93
CA VAL A 135 -14.95 -21.49 8.71
C VAL A 135 -13.57 -21.00 9.11
N ALA A 136 -12.54 -21.63 8.58
CA ALA A 136 -11.16 -21.28 8.84
C ALA A 136 -10.54 -20.60 7.62
N LEU A 137 -9.60 -19.71 7.89
CA LEU A 137 -8.87 -18.91 6.91
C LEU A 137 -7.38 -19.04 7.21
N GLY A 138 -6.55 -18.93 6.19
CA GLY A 138 -5.11 -18.85 6.32
C GLY A 138 -4.45 -18.50 4.99
N PRO A 139 -3.21 -18.02 5.01
CA PRO A 139 -2.47 -17.79 3.76
C PRO A 139 -2.25 -19.11 3.02
N GLU A 140 -2.29 -19.09 1.69
CA GLU A 140 -2.08 -20.28 0.86
C GLU A 140 -0.71 -20.93 1.12
N ASP A 141 0.35 -20.12 1.21
CA ASP A 141 1.73 -20.59 1.34
C ASP A 141 2.12 -20.98 2.78
N ASN A 142 1.18 -21.06 3.72
CA ASN A 142 1.45 -21.33 5.13
C ASN A 142 1.47 -22.84 5.50
N GLY A 143 1.89 -23.70 4.56
CA GLY A 143 1.93 -25.16 4.78
C GLY A 143 0.59 -25.80 5.15
N GLY A 144 -0.53 -25.15 4.81
CA GLY A 144 -1.89 -25.60 5.15
C GLY A 144 -2.37 -25.26 6.56
N SER A 145 -1.64 -24.42 7.31
CA SER A 145 -2.09 -23.95 8.62
C SER A 145 -3.25 -22.96 8.49
N LEU A 146 -4.44 -23.40 8.91
CA LEU A 146 -5.67 -22.60 8.99
C LEU A 146 -6.01 -22.35 10.46
N ASP A 147 -5.44 -21.29 11.03
CA ASP A 147 -5.57 -20.97 12.45
C ASP A 147 -6.45 -19.73 12.71
N VAL A 148 -6.86 -19.02 11.66
CA VAL A 148 -7.77 -17.88 11.72
C VAL A 148 -9.20 -18.35 11.48
N TYR A 149 -10.16 -17.90 12.28
CA TYR A 149 -11.55 -18.36 12.17
C TYR A 149 -12.50 -17.19 11.89
N PHE A 150 -13.49 -17.44 11.04
CA PHE A 150 -14.65 -16.57 10.91
C PHE A 150 -15.42 -16.53 12.24
N VAL A 151 -15.73 -15.33 12.71
CA VAL A 151 -16.47 -15.12 13.97
C VAL A 151 -17.91 -14.73 13.69
N LYS A 152 -18.12 -13.66 12.91
CA LYS A 152 -19.45 -13.14 12.57
C LYS A 152 -19.39 -12.18 11.39
N SER A 153 -20.54 -11.95 10.77
CA SER A 153 -20.72 -10.85 9.84
C SER A 153 -20.96 -9.54 10.59
N LEU A 154 -20.29 -8.46 10.18
CA LEU A 154 -20.48 -7.11 10.74
C LEU A 154 -21.41 -6.29 9.85
N GLU A 155 -21.17 -6.31 8.55
CA GLU A 155 -21.96 -5.60 7.53
C GLU A 155 -21.92 -6.39 6.22
N GLU A 156 -23.06 -6.52 5.54
CA GLU A 156 -23.13 -7.11 4.21
C GLU A 156 -24.00 -6.25 3.30
N VAL A 157 -23.40 -5.76 2.22
CA VAL A 157 -24.10 -5.19 1.08
C VAL A 157 -23.99 -6.21 -0.05
N PRO A 158 -25.05 -7.00 -0.33
CA PRO A 158 -25.00 -8.11 -1.27
C PRO A 158 -24.36 -7.72 -2.60
N TYR A 159 -23.44 -8.57 -3.08
CA TYR A 159 -22.70 -8.43 -4.33
C TYR A 159 -21.78 -7.19 -4.44
N ASN A 160 -21.62 -6.41 -3.36
CA ASN A 160 -20.81 -5.19 -3.39
C ASN A 160 -19.66 -5.24 -2.37
N ILE A 161 -19.98 -5.29 -1.08
CA ILE A 161 -18.99 -5.41 0.00
C ILE A 161 -19.53 -6.27 1.14
N SER A 162 -18.70 -7.15 1.69
CA SER A 162 -18.93 -7.75 3.00
C SER A 162 -17.81 -7.35 3.95
N VAL A 163 -18.17 -7.12 5.21
CA VAL A 163 -17.24 -6.91 6.31
C VAL A 163 -17.49 -8.02 7.32
N ILE A 164 -16.52 -8.90 7.48
CA ILE A 164 -16.60 -10.06 8.38
C ILE A 164 -15.56 -9.90 9.48
N GLN A 165 -15.90 -10.32 10.70
CA GLN A 165 -14.93 -10.44 11.77
C GLN A 165 -14.21 -11.78 11.65
N ILE A 166 -12.89 -11.75 11.80
CA ILE A 166 -12.04 -12.93 11.98
C ILE A 166 -11.37 -12.92 13.36
N SER A 167 -10.94 -14.09 13.83
CA SER A 167 -10.51 -14.30 15.22
C SER A 167 -9.14 -13.69 15.55
N LYS A 168 -8.24 -13.59 14.56
CA LYS A 168 -6.89 -13.01 14.68
C LYS A 168 -6.38 -12.62 13.30
N LEU A 169 -5.20 -12.01 13.25
CA LEU A 169 -4.59 -11.57 11.99
C LEU A 169 -4.21 -12.76 11.10
N ILE A 170 -4.48 -12.62 9.80
CA ILE A 170 -3.89 -13.46 8.75
C ILE A 170 -2.46 -12.97 8.55
N VAL A 171 -1.48 -13.78 8.97
CA VAL A 171 -0.05 -13.46 8.85
C VAL A 171 0.63 -14.61 8.13
N LEU A 172 1.60 -14.29 7.26
CA LEU A 172 2.48 -15.28 6.65
C LEU A 172 3.46 -15.76 7.71
N ASP A 173 3.33 -17.02 8.15
CA ASP A 173 4.28 -17.65 9.05
C ASP A 173 5.31 -18.42 8.21
N TYR A 174 6.47 -17.81 7.98
CA TYR A 174 7.56 -18.47 7.26
C TYR A 174 8.45 -19.32 8.18
N THR A 175 8.27 -19.28 9.50
CA THR A 175 9.13 -20.01 10.44
C THR A 175 8.43 -20.27 11.77
N ASN A 176 8.18 -21.56 12.04
CA ASN A 176 7.80 -22.16 13.32
C ASN A 176 8.16 -21.32 14.57
N GLY A 177 7.27 -20.42 14.99
CA GLY A 177 7.26 -19.84 16.33
C GLY A 177 8.13 -18.61 16.57
N ASP A 178 8.71 -17.98 15.54
CA ASP A 178 9.29 -16.64 15.66
C ASP A 178 8.58 -15.69 14.70
N TYR A 179 7.97 -14.63 15.25
CA TYR A 179 7.26 -13.64 14.44
C TYR A 179 8.27 -12.73 13.73
N GLY A 180 9.00 -13.29 12.76
CA GLY A 180 9.80 -12.54 11.79
C GLY A 180 8.90 -11.78 10.83
N LEU A 181 8.23 -10.72 11.33
CA LEU A 181 7.49 -9.76 10.51
C LEU A 181 8.42 -8.92 9.61
N GLU A 182 9.74 -9.14 9.68
CA GLU A 182 10.74 -8.19 9.22
C GLU A 182 11.32 -8.53 7.84
N ASP A 183 11.38 -9.80 7.42
CA ASP A 183 12.14 -10.14 6.21
C ASP A 183 11.31 -10.17 4.91
N ASN A 184 9.99 -10.45 5.00
CA ASN A 184 9.11 -10.59 3.82
C ASN A 184 7.88 -9.65 3.81
N LEU A 185 7.60 -8.89 4.88
CA LEU A 185 6.43 -7.99 4.96
C LEU A 185 6.78 -6.50 4.84
N ASP A 186 8.03 -6.10 5.07
CA ASP A 186 8.57 -4.93 4.39
C ASP A 186 8.68 -5.36 2.94
N GLY A 187 7.68 -4.99 2.13
CA GLY A 187 7.47 -5.49 0.75
C GLY A 187 8.60 -5.23 -0.25
N GLY A 188 9.81 -4.97 0.21
CA GLY A 188 11.07 -4.82 -0.49
C GLY A 188 11.47 -3.38 -0.74
N LEU A 189 12.58 -3.18 -1.43
CA LEU A 189 13.07 -1.87 -1.84
C LEU A 189 13.40 -1.89 -3.33
N THR A 190 12.87 -0.94 -4.09
CA THR A 190 13.32 -0.69 -5.45
C THR A 190 13.97 0.67 -5.53
N VAL A 191 15.21 0.76 -5.99
CA VAL A 191 15.96 2.01 -6.15
C VAL A 191 16.20 2.29 -7.62
N PHE A 192 15.91 3.52 -8.04
CA PHE A 192 16.19 4.01 -9.39
C PHE A 192 17.40 4.95 -9.38
N CYS A 193 18.56 4.46 -9.79
CA CYS A 193 19.81 5.19 -9.76
C CYS A 193 20.05 5.96 -11.08
N PRO A 194 20.05 7.30 -11.08
CA PRO A 194 20.48 8.05 -12.25
C PRO A 194 21.92 7.73 -12.60
N LEU A 195 22.22 7.63 -13.89
CA LEU A 195 23.60 7.52 -14.36
C LEU A 195 24.43 8.75 -13.95
N ASP A 196 25.74 8.55 -13.93
CA ASP A 196 26.74 9.56 -13.53
C ASP A 196 26.59 10.89 -14.23
N ASP A 197 26.60 10.90 -15.56
CA ASP A 197 26.58 12.14 -16.34
C ASP A 197 25.32 12.98 -16.07
N PRO A 198 24.10 12.41 -16.12
CA PRO A 198 22.90 13.16 -15.74
C PRO A 198 22.92 13.61 -14.27
N PHE A 199 23.48 12.82 -13.35
CA PHE A 199 23.56 13.23 -11.95
C PHE A 199 24.60 14.34 -11.71
N LYS A 200 25.78 14.25 -12.35
CA LYS A 200 26.85 15.26 -12.33
C LYS A 200 26.33 16.60 -12.83
N ALA A 201 25.58 16.61 -13.93
CA ALA A 201 24.92 17.81 -14.44
C ALA A 201 23.88 18.39 -13.45
N PHE A 202 23.27 17.55 -12.62
CA PHE A 202 22.28 17.95 -11.62
C PHE A 202 22.88 18.39 -10.28
N LEU A 203 24.13 18.05 -9.97
CA LEU A 203 24.79 18.36 -8.69
C LEU A 203 24.66 19.83 -8.24
N PRO A 204 24.78 20.86 -9.10
CA PRO A 204 24.59 22.25 -8.68
C PRO A 204 23.19 22.51 -8.12
N ARG A 205 22.15 21.93 -8.74
CA ARG A 205 20.76 22.05 -8.29
C ARG A 205 20.54 21.29 -6.99
N PHE A 206 21.10 20.08 -6.87
CA PHE A 206 21.04 19.30 -5.64
C PHE A 206 21.68 20.03 -4.45
N LYS A 207 22.83 20.69 -4.66
CA LYS A 207 23.53 21.45 -3.61
C LYS A 207 22.71 22.61 -3.06
N ASN A 208 21.89 23.24 -3.91
CA ASN A 208 21.03 24.37 -3.56
C ASN A 208 19.76 23.98 -2.77
N LEU A 209 19.47 22.69 -2.62
CA LEU A 209 18.36 22.23 -1.79
C LEU A 209 18.66 22.40 -0.29
N THR A 210 17.60 22.62 0.49
CA THR A 210 17.66 22.58 1.96
C THR A 210 18.04 21.17 2.45
N ALA A 211 18.48 21.03 3.71
CA ALA A 211 18.80 19.71 4.26
C ALA A 211 17.62 18.72 4.17
N ALA A 212 16.41 19.17 4.50
CA ALA A 212 15.19 18.38 4.34
C ALA A 212 14.91 18.06 2.85
N GLY A 213 15.04 19.06 1.96
CA GLY A 213 14.86 18.86 0.53
C GLY A 213 15.85 17.86 -0.08
N LYS A 214 17.09 17.80 0.41
CA LYS A 214 18.09 16.80 0.00
C LYS A 214 17.68 15.40 0.41
N THR A 215 17.16 15.22 1.61
CA THR A 215 16.67 13.93 2.10
C THR A 215 15.48 13.45 1.27
N SER A 216 14.43 14.26 1.15
CA SER A 216 13.25 13.92 0.35
C SER A 216 13.60 13.68 -1.12
N PHE A 217 14.58 14.41 -1.68
CA PHE A 217 15.05 14.17 -3.03
C PHE A 217 15.68 12.79 -3.20
N LEU A 218 16.52 12.35 -2.26
CA LEU A 218 17.17 11.05 -2.33
C LEU A 218 16.17 9.90 -2.15
N GLU A 219 15.23 10.06 -1.22
CA GLU A 219 14.16 9.08 -0.97
C GLU A 219 13.17 8.97 -2.12
N PHE A 220 13.04 10.01 -2.94
CA PHE A 220 12.21 9.95 -4.13
C PHE A 220 12.63 8.86 -5.12
N PHE A 221 13.91 8.47 -5.10
CA PHE A 221 14.42 7.40 -5.97
C PHE A 221 14.18 6.01 -5.41
N GLY A 222 13.68 5.88 -4.17
CA GLY A 222 13.34 4.61 -3.57
C GLY A 222 11.83 4.39 -3.51
N VAL A 223 11.38 3.22 -3.93
CA VAL A 223 10.03 2.71 -3.74
C VAL A 223 10.09 1.67 -2.63
N PRO A 224 9.24 1.75 -1.58
CA PRO A 224 9.24 0.82 -0.46
C PRO A 224 8.65 -0.55 -0.82
N VAL A 225 8.84 -0.99 -2.05
CA VAL A 225 8.37 -2.29 -2.57
C VAL A 225 9.42 -2.82 -3.54
N TYR A 226 9.73 -4.11 -3.48
CA TYR A 226 10.50 -4.83 -4.49
C TYR A 226 9.66 -4.97 -5.76
N GLN A 227 10.22 -4.49 -6.86
CA GLN A 227 9.56 -4.46 -8.16
C GLN A 227 10.53 -4.99 -9.19
N SER A 228 10.34 -6.26 -9.58
CA SER A 228 11.11 -6.84 -10.69
C SER A 228 10.86 -6.06 -11.99
N LEU A 229 11.76 -6.19 -12.96
CA LEU A 229 11.57 -5.56 -14.26
C LEU A 229 10.31 -6.08 -14.95
N SER A 230 9.95 -7.35 -14.73
CA SER A 230 8.70 -7.94 -15.22
C SER A 230 7.48 -7.28 -14.58
N THR A 231 7.51 -7.03 -13.27
CA THR A 231 6.40 -6.39 -12.55
C THR A 231 6.20 -4.96 -13.05
N LEU A 232 7.28 -4.19 -13.19
CA LEU A 232 7.26 -2.83 -13.74
C LEU A 232 6.68 -2.79 -15.16
N LYS A 233 6.96 -3.81 -15.99
CA LYS A 233 6.37 -3.94 -17.33
C LYS A 233 4.89 -4.30 -17.28
N SER A 234 4.46 -5.19 -16.40
CA SER A 234 3.05 -5.61 -16.36
C SER A 234 2.14 -4.60 -15.65
N ASN A 235 2.67 -3.80 -14.72
CA ASN A 235 1.90 -2.98 -13.79
C ASN A 235 2.26 -1.50 -13.94
N ASN A 236 1.81 -0.90 -15.05
CA ASN A 236 1.92 0.53 -15.28
C ASN A 236 0.98 1.30 -14.34
N GLY A 237 1.44 2.43 -13.83
CA GLY A 237 0.63 3.23 -12.93
C GLY A 237 1.43 4.15 -12.03
N LEU A 238 0.71 4.81 -11.14
CA LEU A 238 1.27 5.75 -10.19
C LEU A 238 1.92 4.99 -9.02
N MET A 239 3.18 5.31 -8.75
CA MET A 239 3.96 4.75 -7.65
C MET A 239 4.28 5.81 -6.61
N ASN A 240 4.15 5.45 -5.34
CA ASN A 240 4.59 6.27 -4.22
C ASN A 240 6.04 5.91 -3.87
N THR A 241 6.79 6.92 -3.46
CA THR A 241 8.21 6.78 -3.08
C THR A 241 8.38 6.85 -1.57
N LEU A 242 9.57 6.53 -1.07
CA LEU A 242 9.94 6.66 0.33
C LEU A 242 9.83 8.10 0.86
N ALA A 243 9.85 9.11 -0.03
CA ALA A 243 9.71 10.51 0.34
C ALA A 243 8.25 10.89 0.67
N THR A 244 7.29 9.99 0.49
CA THR A 244 5.87 10.24 0.75
C THR A 244 5.60 10.30 2.26
N ASP A 245 5.17 11.45 2.77
CA ASP A 245 4.99 11.71 4.22
C ASP A 245 3.53 12.01 4.62
N GLY A 246 2.56 11.59 3.79
CA GLY A 246 1.13 11.80 3.99
C GLY A 246 0.65 13.22 3.66
N ALA A 247 1.46 14.25 3.96
CA ALA A 247 1.20 15.64 3.56
C ALA A 247 1.57 15.88 2.09
N ASN A 248 2.69 15.32 1.64
CA ASN A 248 3.22 15.46 0.30
C ASN A 248 3.19 14.12 -0.44
N LYS A 249 2.77 14.16 -1.71
CA LYS A 249 2.64 12.97 -2.57
C LYS A 249 3.80 12.93 -3.55
N PHE A 250 4.93 12.48 -3.03
CA PHE A 250 6.14 12.22 -3.81
C PHE A 250 5.93 10.98 -4.67
N ASP A 251 5.25 11.19 -5.80
CA ASP A 251 4.85 10.15 -6.75
C ASP A 251 5.51 10.32 -8.13
N PHE A 252 5.65 9.21 -8.84
CA PHE A 252 5.91 9.17 -10.28
C PHE A 252 5.06 8.09 -10.95
N THR A 253 4.90 8.15 -12.26
CA THR A 253 4.16 7.14 -13.03
C THR A 253 5.12 6.23 -13.78
N VAL A 254 4.98 4.91 -13.59
CA VAL A 254 5.62 3.89 -14.42
C VAL A 254 4.77 3.69 -15.67
N GLN A 255 5.40 3.74 -16.83
CA GLN A 255 4.74 3.51 -18.11
C GLN A 255 5.70 2.84 -19.08
N ASN A 256 5.22 1.80 -19.77
CA ASN A 256 5.98 1.19 -20.85
C ASN A 256 5.98 2.04 -22.11
N ASP A 257 7.11 2.02 -22.80
CA ASP A 257 7.29 2.56 -24.14
C ASP A 257 7.95 1.46 -25.00
N GLY A 258 7.14 0.68 -25.71
CA GLY A 258 7.60 -0.53 -26.39
C GLY A 258 8.11 -1.58 -25.40
N GLU A 259 9.37 -2.01 -25.56
CA GLU A 259 10.04 -2.96 -24.66
C GLU A 259 10.64 -2.31 -23.40
N ASP A 260 10.65 -0.98 -23.35
CA ASP A 260 11.31 -0.20 -22.31
C ASP A 260 10.35 0.26 -21.22
N VAL A 261 10.87 0.35 -19.99
CA VAL A 261 10.15 0.91 -18.84
C VAL A 261 10.56 2.36 -18.66
N THR A 262 9.59 3.28 -18.64
CA THR A 262 9.80 4.71 -18.40
C THR A 262 9.15 5.17 -17.10
N LEU A 263 9.82 6.10 -16.43
CA LEU A 263 9.41 6.72 -15.17
C LEU A 263 9.11 8.20 -15.44
N LYS A 264 7.87 8.61 -15.20
CA LYS A 264 7.36 9.93 -15.55
C LYS A 264 6.98 10.73 -14.31
N THR A 265 7.60 11.90 -14.15
CA THR A 265 7.08 13.00 -13.33
C THR A 265 6.49 14.09 -14.22
N LYS A 266 5.87 15.10 -13.62
CA LYS A 266 5.39 16.28 -14.37
C LYS A 266 6.50 17.01 -15.14
N SER A 267 7.74 16.91 -14.66
CA SER A 267 8.87 17.69 -15.15
C SER A 267 9.91 16.85 -15.89
N THR A 268 9.89 15.52 -15.77
CA THR A 268 10.93 14.66 -16.36
C THR A 268 10.38 13.28 -16.70
N THR A 269 10.83 12.73 -17.83
CA THR A 269 10.63 11.33 -18.20
C THR A 269 12.01 10.67 -18.30
N ALA A 270 12.29 9.70 -17.43
CA ALA A 270 13.50 8.89 -17.44
C ALA A 270 13.18 7.48 -17.95
N LYS A 271 14.15 6.80 -18.54
CA LYS A 271 14.06 5.41 -19.01
C LYS A 271 15.01 4.55 -18.18
N ILE A 272 14.56 3.34 -17.82
CA ILE A 272 15.42 2.32 -17.23
C ILE A 272 16.39 1.81 -18.30
N THR A 273 17.68 1.88 -18.02
CA THR A 273 18.77 1.52 -18.95
C THR A 273 19.52 0.26 -18.57
N GLY A 274 19.33 -0.24 -17.36
CA GLY A 274 20.04 -1.41 -16.87
C GLY A 274 19.58 -1.84 -15.49
N THR A 275 20.03 -3.03 -15.11
CA THR A 275 19.70 -3.69 -13.85
C THR A 275 21.00 -3.93 -13.10
N LEU A 276 21.10 -3.38 -11.89
CA LEU A 276 22.25 -3.58 -11.01
C LEU A 276 22.00 -4.71 -10.01
N ILE A 277 20.79 -4.73 -9.43
CA ILE A 277 20.33 -5.76 -8.50
C ILE A 277 18.87 -6.05 -8.86
N ASP A 278 18.49 -7.33 -8.88
CA ASP A 278 17.10 -7.76 -9.01
C ASP A 278 16.93 -9.08 -8.24
N GLU A 279 17.08 -8.98 -6.92
CA GLU A 279 17.04 -10.13 -6.00
C GLU A 279 16.20 -9.75 -4.80
N GLN A 280 15.12 -10.47 -4.52
CA GLN A 280 14.28 -10.18 -3.36
C GLN A 280 15.12 -10.15 -2.08
N PRO A 281 14.96 -9.14 -1.20
CA PRO A 281 13.91 -8.10 -1.22
C PRO A 281 14.34 -6.78 -1.91
N VAL A 282 15.44 -6.72 -2.66
CA VAL A 282 16.01 -5.47 -3.22
C VAL A 282 16.15 -5.49 -4.75
N ALA A 283 15.64 -4.45 -5.40
CA ALA A 283 15.91 -4.17 -6.81
C ALA A 283 16.60 -2.80 -6.95
N VAL A 284 17.57 -2.72 -7.86
CA VAL A 284 18.28 -1.48 -8.19
C VAL A 284 18.42 -1.38 -9.71
N TYR A 285 17.85 -0.34 -10.29
CA TYR A 285 17.85 -0.09 -11.74
C TYR A 285 18.57 1.21 -12.08
N THR A 286 19.32 1.23 -13.19
CA THR A 286 19.89 2.48 -13.71
C THR A 286 18.87 3.22 -14.56
N ILE A 287 18.85 4.56 -14.46
CA ILE A 287 18.00 5.42 -15.27
C ILE A 287 18.81 6.50 -16.00
N ASN A 288 18.41 6.82 -17.23
CA ASN A 288 19.16 7.76 -18.08
C ASN A 288 18.99 9.25 -17.71
N LYS A 289 18.09 9.60 -16.79
CA LYS A 289 17.82 10.99 -16.39
C LYS A 289 17.46 11.07 -14.91
N VAL A 290 17.80 12.21 -14.29
CA VAL A 290 17.41 12.51 -12.92
C VAL A 290 15.93 12.85 -12.86
N LEU A 291 15.13 12.08 -12.12
CA LEU A 291 13.73 12.40 -11.89
C LEU A 291 13.59 13.62 -10.98
N LEU A 292 12.59 14.46 -11.28
CA LEU A 292 12.35 15.72 -10.57
C LEU A 292 10.98 15.70 -9.87
N PRO A 293 10.95 15.65 -8.53
CA PRO A 293 9.72 15.78 -7.74
C PRO A 293 9.11 17.18 -7.88
N LYS A 294 7.79 17.25 -8.09
CA LYS A 294 7.05 18.51 -8.21
C LYS A 294 7.06 19.32 -6.91
N GLU A 295 7.17 18.64 -5.77
CA GLU A 295 7.24 19.21 -4.43
C GLU A 295 8.50 20.06 -4.22
N LEU A 296 9.62 19.64 -4.83
CA LEU A 296 10.92 20.29 -4.70
C LEU A 296 11.21 21.22 -5.87
N PHE A 297 10.63 20.94 -7.03
CA PHE A 297 10.88 21.66 -8.28
C PHE A 297 9.55 22.04 -8.94
N LYS A 298 8.95 23.12 -8.45
CA LYS A 298 7.84 23.79 -9.16
C LYS A 298 8.38 24.35 -10.48
N ALA A 299 7.59 24.26 -11.55
CA ALA A 299 7.90 24.93 -12.81
C ALA A 299 7.90 26.45 -12.58
N GLU A 300 8.97 27.15 -12.96
CA GLU A 300 9.08 28.60 -12.83
C GLU A 300 8.09 29.31 -13.77
N ALA A 301 7.29 30.22 -13.20
CA ALA A 301 6.72 31.35 -13.93
C ALA A 301 7.73 32.52 -13.89
N PRO A 302 7.75 33.45 -14.87
CA PRO A 302 8.82 34.43 -15.02
C PRO A 302 8.90 35.39 -13.83
N THR A 303 10.12 35.63 -13.37
CA THR A 303 10.49 36.43 -12.19
C THR A 303 10.11 37.91 -12.32
N PRO A 304 9.66 38.54 -11.23
CA PRO A 304 10.22 39.85 -10.85
C PRO A 304 10.82 39.84 -9.43
N ALA A 305 11.90 40.60 -9.26
CA ALA A 305 12.76 40.72 -8.07
C ALA A 305 12.16 41.64 -6.96
N PRO A 306 12.85 41.96 -5.84
CA PRO A 306 12.55 41.46 -4.49
C PRO A 306 12.10 42.54 -3.48
N ALA A 307 11.34 42.18 -2.42
CA ALA A 307 11.25 42.96 -1.18
C ALA A 307 10.67 42.20 0.05
N HIS A 308 11.50 42.10 1.10
CA HIS A 308 11.27 42.24 2.56
C HIS A 308 10.30 41.35 3.40
N ALA A 309 10.93 40.55 4.30
CA ALA A 309 10.86 40.55 5.78
C ALA A 309 9.60 40.15 6.61
N GLN A 310 9.80 39.05 7.38
CA GLN A 310 9.38 38.72 8.77
C GLN A 310 7.91 38.45 9.18
N ARG A 311 7.66 37.30 9.86
CA ARG A 311 7.55 37.16 11.35
C ARG A 311 7.28 35.71 11.81
N LYS A 312 7.87 35.31 12.94
CA LYS A 312 7.59 34.07 13.71
C LYS A 312 6.35 34.22 14.59
N PRO A 313 5.72 33.12 15.03
CA PRO A 313 5.34 32.99 16.44
C PRO A 313 5.76 31.66 17.10
N GLN A 314 6.12 31.74 18.39
CA GLN A 314 6.39 30.65 19.33
C GLN A 314 5.11 29.91 19.76
N MET A 315 5.23 28.62 20.13
CA MET A 315 4.21 27.91 20.91
C MET A 315 4.82 27.26 22.17
N HIS A 316 4.06 27.41 23.27
CA HIS A 316 4.32 26.93 24.63
C HIS A 316 4.40 25.39 24.72
N GLN A 317 5.33 24.89 25.54
CA GLN A 317 5.51 23.48 25.87
C GLN A 317 4.77 23.12 27.17
N ASN A 318 4.14 21.93 27.21
CA ASN A 318 3.67 21.29 28.45
C ASN A 318 4.30 19.88 28.59
N PRO A 319 5.11 19.58 29.63
CA PRO A 319 6.15 18.55 29.54
C PRO A 319 5.83 17.24 30.30
N VAL A 320 4.72 16.54 29.97
CA VAL A 320 4.40 15.23 30.61
C VAL A 320 4.03 14.10 29.63
N ARG A 321 3.75 14.40 28.35
CA ARG A 321 3.48 13.37 27.30
C ARG A 321 4.66 13.09 26.34
N VAL A 322 5.84 13.62 26.67
CA VAL A 322 6.96 13.78 25.74
C VAL A 322 7.84 12.53 25.63
N ARG A 323 7.86 11.64 26.64
CA ARG A 323 8.81 10.51 26.66
C ARG A 323 8.45 9.35 25.74
N THR A 324 7.17 9.01 25.57
CA THR A 324 6.76 7.89 24.71
C THR A 324 6.68 8.26 23.23
N CYS A 325 6.36 9.53 22.90
CA CYS A 325 6.43 10.04 21.53
C CYS A 325 7.86 10.27 21.04
N LEU A 326 8.81 10.61 21.92
CA LEU A 326 10.21 10.79 21.50
C LEU A 326 10.85 9.49 21.03
N GLN A 327 10.58 8.38 21.72
CA GLN A 327 11.16 7.07 21.37
C GLN A 327 10.67 6.56 20.00
N HIS A 328 9.37 6.76 19.71
CA HIS A 328 8.77 6.35 18.44
C HIS A 328 9.16 7.29 17.28
N HIS A 329 9.33 8.59 17.56
CA HIS A 329 9.88 9.53 16.58
C HIS A 329 11.36 9.28 16.31
N GLN A 330 12.15 8.89 17.33
CA GLN A 330 13.57 8.55 17.19
C GLN A 330 13.78 7.28 16.39
N THR A 331 12.96 6.23 16.58
CA THR A 331 13.06 4.98 15.82
C THR A 331 12.64 5.17 14.35
N HIS A 332 11.59 5.94 14.09
CA HIS A 332 11.21 6.29 12.72
C HIS A 332 12.25 7.21 12.05
N GLN A 333 12.86 8.14 12.78
CA GLN A 333 13.99 8.93 12.28
C GLN A 333 15.23 8.07 12.04
N GLN A 334 15.48 7.06 12.86
CA GLN A 334 16.66 6.21 12.77
C GLN A 334 16.56 5.22 11.60
N MET A 335 15.39 4.59 11.40
CA MET A 335 15.12 3.78 10.21
C MET A 335 15.16 4.60 8.93
N HIS A 336 14.53 5.78 8.94
CA HIS A 336 14.64 6.73 7.84
C HIS A 336 16.10 7.11 7.57
N GLN A 337 16.88 7.46 8.61
CA GLN A 337 18.30 7.75 8.48
C GLN A 337 19.10 6.57 7.91
N LEU A 338 18.82 5.34 8.32
CA LEU A 338 19.47 4.14 7.81
C LEU A 338 19.10 3.87 6.34
N THR A 339 17.84 4.02 5.94
CA THR A 339 17.40 3.90 4.55
C THR A 339 17.98 5.02 3.69
N THR A 340 17.94 6.28 4.15
CA THR A 340 18.60 7.40 3.47
C THR A 340 20.11 7.16 3.39
N GLN A 341 20.74 6.58 4.41
CA GLN A 341 22.17 6.27 4.43
C GLN A 341 22.52 5.14 3.48
N LEU A 342 21.69 4.10 3.39
CA LEU A 342 21.82 3.01 2.42
C LEU A 342 21.66 3.53 0.99
N ILE A 343 20.64 4.35 0.72
CA ILE A 343 20.45 5.00 -0.58
C ILE A 343 21.65 5.91 -0.90
N LYS A 344 22.12 6.71 0.05
CA LYS A 344 23.32 7.53 -0.12
C LYS A 344 24.56 6.69 -0.39
N GLN A 345 24.69 5.54 0.25
CA GLN A 345 25.84 4.64 0.10
C GLN A 345 25.79 3.93 -1.25
N LEU A 346 24.62 3.43 -1.67
CA LEU A 346 24.37 2.88 -3.00
C LEU A 346 24.62 3.92 -4.09
N MET A 347 24.10 5.14 -3.95
CA MET A 347 24.34 6.23 -4.90
C MET A 347 25.79 6.71 -4.91
N LYS A 348 26.53 6.61 -3.80
CA LYS A 348 27.96 6.96 -3.72
C LYS A 348 28.88 5.87 -4.26
N MET A 349 28.52 4.60 -4.14
CA MET A 349 29.32 3.49 -4.68
C MET A 349 29.23 3.41 -6.21
N LEU A 350 28.27 4.11 -6.81
CA LEU A 350 28.04 4.17 -8.25
C LEU A 350 28.65 5.44 -8.90
N VAL A 351 29.33 6.32 -8.15
CA VAL A 351 29.96 7.59 -8.61
C VAL A 351 31.46 7.59 -8.29
#